data_AF-A0A418BD73-F1
#
_entry.id   AF-A0A418BD73-F1
#
_cell.length_a   1.000
_cell.length_b   1.000
_cell.length_c   1.000
_cell.angle_alpha   90.00
_cell.angle_beta   90.00
_cell.angle_gamma   90.00
#
_symmetry.space_group_name_H-M   'P 1'
#
loop_
_entity.id
_entity.type
_entity.pdbx_description
1 polymer ?
#
loop_
_entity_poly.entity_id
_entity_poly.type
_entity_poly.pdbx_seq_one_letter_code
_entity_poly.pdbx_strand_id
1 'polypeptide(L)'
;MSTWSNSSRHFSAGNIICDYTSSPGAADRTVKGSFTSDVDCAGVKSNVIYASRMQILFAALAWHIQWPHEALDIQFICALNANACVDDLTNTLLWATAVTGNDGDMTLQSAVQDVVVTAGNVSMIQFEAKSRQLLLLTLFGSKSIAYTGWMLLYEWVVGVREVVAFAGDANV
;
A
#
# COMPACT_ATOMS: atom_id res chain seq x y z
N MET A 1 -5.94 5.41 -11.86
CA MET A 1 -6.40 5.84 -10.53
C MET A 1 -6.93 4.62 -9.83
N SER A 2 -6.22 4.11 -8.83
CA SER A 2 -6.55 2.87 -8.13
C SER A 2 -6.80 3.14 -6.66
N THR A 3 -7.98 2.76 -6.16
CA THR A 3 -8.18 2.61 -4.72
C THR A 3 -7.81 1.19 -4.33
N TRP A 4 -7.42 0.97 -3.09
CA TRP A 4 -7.08 -0.36 -2.62
C TRP A 4 -7.75 -0.66 -1.30
N SER A 5 -7.93 -1.95 -1.01
CA SER A 5 -8.67 -2.41 0.15
C SER A 5 -7.89 -3.43 0.96
N ASN A 6 -8.37 -3.69 2.17
CA ASN A 6 -7.93 -4.81 2.97
C ASN A 6 -9.01 -5.91 2.95
N SER A 7 -8.60 -7.17 2.86
CA SER A 7 -9.54 -8.29 2.78
C SER A 7 -10.31 -8.57 4.08
N SER A 8 -9.76 -8.15 5.24
CA SER A 8 -10.29 -8.51 6.56
C SER A 8 -10.74 -7.32 7.41
N ARG A 9 -10.32 -6.10 7.07
CA ARG A 9 -10.55 -4.90 7.89
C ARG A 9 -11.45 -3.90 7.18
N HIS A 10 -12.22 -3.17 7.97
CA HIS A 10 -13.03 -2.05 7.53
C HIS A 10 -12.49 -0.77 8.15
N PHE A 11 -12.39 0.30 7.36
CA PHE A 11 -11.71 1.53 7.77
C PHE A 11 -12.65 2.74 7.73
N SER A 12 -12.52 3.58 8.76
CA SER A 12 -13.29 4.81 8.93
C SER A 12 -12.46 6.08 8.72
N ALA A 13 -11.17 6.06 9.00
CA ALA A 13 -10.30 7.21 8.75
C ALA A 13 -8.83 6.78 8.60
N GLY A 14 -7.98 7.70 8.14
CA GLY A 14 -6.53 7.50 8.05
C GLY A 14 -5.69 8.73 8.42
N ASN A 15 -6.31 9.92 8.52
CA ASN A 15 -5.66 11.12 9.02
C ASN A 15 -5.86 11.24 10.54
N ILE A 16 -4.76 11.14 11.30
CA ILE A 16 -4.76 11.18 12.77
C ILE A 16 -5.19 12.54 13.36
N ILE A 17 -5.13 13.61 12.57
CA ILE A 17 -5.48 14.97 13.01
C ILE A 17 -6.99 15.24 12.90
N CYS A 18 -7.70 14.41 12.14
CA CYS A 18 -9.12 14.62 11.86
C CYS A 18 -10.03 13.89 12.84
N ASP A 19 -11.12 14.57 13.23
CA ASP A 19 -12.20 13.91 13.95
C ASP A 19 -12.87 12.88 13.04
N TYR A 20 -12.83 11.63 13.48
CA TYR A 20 -13.30 10.48 12.73
C TYR A 20 -14.69 10.04 13.20
N THR A 21 -15.29 10.67 14.21
CA THR A 21 -16.59 10.28 14.86
C THR A 21 -17.78 10.29 13.91
N SER A 22 -17.70 11.03 12.80
CA SER A 22 -18.75 11.17 11.80
C SER A 22 -18.55 10.33 10.52
N SER A 23 -17.55 9.46 10.48
CA SER A 23 -17.17 8.68 9.28
C SER A 23 -18.26 7.70 8.78
N PRO A 24 -18.34 7.43 7.45
CA PRO A 24 -19.20 6.42 6.85
C PRO A 24 -19.05 5.03 7.48
N GLY A 25 -20.14 4.27 7.46
CA GLY A 25 -20.37 3.06 8.26
C GLY A 25 -19.47 1.85 7.99
N ALA A 26 -19.66 0.84 8.86
CA ALA A 26 -18.82 -0.34 9.08
C ALA A 26 -18.55 -1.30 7.90
N ALA A 27 -18.94 -0.96 6.67
CA ALA A 27 -18.85 -1.82 5.49
C ALA A 27 -17.71 -1.43 4.51
N ASP A 28 -17.07 -0.28 4.68
CA ASP A 28 -16.02 0.17 3.75
C ASP A 28 -14.66 -0.49 4.04
N ARG A 29 -14.11 -1.21 3.05
CA ARG A 29 -12.81 -1.89 3.14
C ARG A 29 -11.67 -1.12 2.49
N THR A 30 -11.97 -0.01 1.82
CA THR A 30 -10.96 0.82 1.17
C THR A 30 -10.09 1.48 2.23
N VAL A 31 -8.78 1.41 2.02
CA VAL A 31 -7.83 2.12 2.88
C VAL A 31 -8.07 3.62 2.71
N LYS A 32 -8.09 4.36 3.81
CA LYS A 32 -8.39 5.79 3.84
C LYS A 32 -7.13 6.61 3.63
N GLY A 33 -7.31 7.83 3.12
CA GLY A 33 -6.24 8.80 2.95
C GLY A 33 -5.48 8.99 4.27
N SER A 34 -4.15 8.94 4.18
CA SER A 34 -3.26 9.21 5.29
C SER A 34 -3.22 10.71 5.63
N PHE A 35 -2.41 11.07 6.62
CA PHE A 35 -2.06 12.46 6.92
C PHE A 35 -1.71 13.28 5.67
N THR A 36 -2.24 14.50 5.63
CA THR A 36 -1.85 15.58 4.74
C THR A 36 -2.06 16.89 5.49
N SER A 37 -1.18 17.87 5.26
CA SER A 37 -1.33 19.24 5.77
C SER A 37 -2.28 20.10 4.96
N ASP A 38 -2.61 19.67 3.73
CA ASP A 38 -3.16 20.55 2.70
C ASP A 38 -4.66 20.40 2.50
N VAL A 39 -5.28 19.46 3.21
CA VAL A 39 -6.72 19.13 3.07
C VAL A 39 -7.39 19.21 4.43
N ASP A 40 -8.64 19.70 4.42
CA ASP A 40 -9.49 19.74 5.60
C ASP A 40 -9.97 18.35 6.03
N CYS A 41 -10.65 18.30 7.18
CA CYS A 41 -11.28 17.07 7.66
C CYS A 41 -12.67 16.81 7.05
N ALA A 42 -13.03 17.52 5.97
CA ALA A 42 -14.35 17.44 5.38
C ALA A 42 -14.47 16.18 4.49
N GLY A 43 -14.96 15.11 5.10
CA GLY A 43 -15.30 13.88 4.41
C GLY A 43 -14.09 12.94 4.24
N VAL A 44 -14.27 11.69 4.66
CA VAL A 44 -13.24 10.67 4.56
C VAL A 44 -13.04 10.26 3.10
N LYS A 45 -11.82 10.43 2.58
CA LYS A 45 -11.45 9.99 1.24
C LYS A 45 -10.70 8.66 1.29
N SER A 46 -10.89 7.82 0.28
CA SER A 46 -10.07 6.63 0.10
C SER A 46 -8.66 7.03 -0.37
N ASN A 47 -7.66 6.24 0.02
CA ASN A 47 -6.32 6.37 -0.50
C ASN A 47 -6.33 5.94 -1.97
N VAL A 48 -5.77 6.81 -2.82
CA VAL A 48 -5.73 6.61 -4.25
C VAL A 48 -4.28 6.66 -4.72
N ILE A 49 -3.90 5.68 -5.53
CA ILE A 49 -2.60 5.60 -6.20
C ILE A 49 -2.81 5.91 -7.69
N TYR A 50 -1.98 6.78 -8.24
CA TYR A 50 -1.98 7.08 -9.67
C TYR A 50 -0.80 6.37 -10.33
N ALA A 51 -0.93 5.05 -10.41
CA ALA A 51 0.16 4.18 -10.81
C ALA A 51 0.65 4.49 -12.24
N SER A 52 1.91 4.90 -12.35
CA SER A 52 2.61 4.98 -13.64
C SER A 52 3.06 3.60 -14.10
N ARG A 53 3.38 3.45 -15.39
CA ARG A 53 3.93 2.18 -15.93
C ARG A 53 5.17 1.70 -15.15
N MET A 54 6.07 2.64 -14.81
CA MET A 54 7.28 2.32 -14.05
C MET A 54 6.98 1.90 -12.61
N GLN A 55 5.97 2.50 -11.98
CA GLN A 55 5.56 2.13 -10.63
C GLN A 55 4.94 0.73 -10.57
N ILE A 56 4.11 0.38 -11.55
CA ILE A 56 3.55 -0.98 -11.68
C ILE A 56 4.67 -2.00 -11.89
N LEU A 57 5.60 -1.69 -12.81
CA LEU A 57 6.76 -2.54 -13.09
C LEU A 57 7.63 -2.77 -11.86
N PHE A 58 7.98 -1.68 -11.17
CA PHE A 58 8.78 -1.70 -9.94
C PHE A 58 8.11 -2.55 -8.85
N ALA A 59 6.82 -2.32 -8.59
CA ALA A 59 6.09 -3.03 -7.55
C ALA A 59 5.91 -4.52 -7.87
N ALA A 60 5.61 -4.87 -9.13
CA ALA A 60 5.48 -6.25 -9.57
C ALA A 60 6.82 -7.01 -9.45
N LEU A 61 7.92 -6.38 -9.88
CA LEU A 61 9.25 -6.96 -9.81
C LEU A 61 9.69 -7.18 -8.35
N ALA A 62 9.56 -6.15 -7.51
CA ALA A 62 9.95 -6.25 -6.11
C ALA A 62 9.11 -7.28 -5.35
N TRP A 63 7.81 -7.35 -5.62
CA TRP A 63 6.94 -8.37 -5.03
C TRP A 63 7.32 -9.79 -5.49
N HIS A 64 7.57 -9.99 -6.80
CA HIS A 64 8.01 -11.29 -7.36
C HIS A 64 9.31 -11.76 -6.69
N ILE A 65 10.29 -10.87 -6.55
CA ILE A 65 11.57 -11.18 -5.92
C ILE A 65 11.43 -11.45 -4.42
N GLN A 66 10.55 -10.72 -3.73
CA GLN A 66 10.30 -10.92 -2.31
C GLN A 66 9.58 -12.25 -2.01
N TRP A 67 8.72 -12.72 -2.91
CA TRP A 67 7.97 -13.98 -2.79
C TRP A 67 7.99 -14.81 -4.09
N PRO A 68 9.14 -15.41 -4.47
CA PRO A 68 9.34 -16.05 -5.78
C PRO A 68 8.47 -17.28 -6.06
N HIS A 69 7.88 -17.88 -5.03
CA HIS A 69 7.05 -19.08 -5.12
C HIS A 69 5.57 -18.82 -4.83
N GLU A 70 5.16 -17.56 -4.80
CA GLU A 70 3.81 -17.16 -4.47
C GLU A 70 3.16 -16.46 -5.67
N ALA A 71 1.87 -16.70 -5.86
CA ALA A 71 1.12 -15.97 -6.87
C ALA A 71 0.54 -14.69 -6.28
N LEU A 72 0.71 -13.57 -6.99
CA LEU A 72 0.06 -12.32 -6.63
C LEU A 72 -1.45 -12.47 -6.85
N ASP A 73 -2.26 -12.05 -5.88
CA ASP A 73 -3.73 -12.02 -6.04
C ASP A 73 -4.14 -10.81 -6.91
N ILE A 74 -3.98 -10.99 -8.23
CA ILE A 74 -4.29 -9.96 -9.24
C ILE A 74 -5.76 -9.54 -9.16
N GLN A 75 -6.67 -10.48 -8.91
CA GLN A 75 -8.10 -10.19 -8.83
C GLN A 75 -8.40 -9.28 -7.64
N PHE A 76 -7.83 -9.56 -6.48
CA PHE A 76 -7.98 -8.71 -5.30
C PHE A 76 -7.40 -7.31 -5.52
N ILE A 77 -6.20 -7.21 -6.08
CA ILE A 77 -5.53 -5.93 -6.36
C ILE A 77 -6.33 -5.09 -7.36
N CYS A 78 -6.85 -5.74 -8.39
CA CYS A 78 -7.60 -5.09 -9.46
C CYS A 78 -9.08 -4.90 -9.16
N ALA A 79 -9.61 -5.43 -8.05
CA ALA A 79 -11.04 -5.41 -7.71
C ALA A 79 -11.65 -4.00 -7.68
N LEU A 80 -10.83 -2.99 -7.38
CA LEU A 80 -11.25 -1.59 -7.27
C LEU A 80 -10.68 -0.69 -8.38
N ASN A 81 -10.19 -1.30 -9.46
CA ASN A 81 -9.50 -0.63 -10.56
C ASN A 81 -10.25 -0.79 -11.88
N ALA A 82 -9.83 -0.02 -12.89
CA ALA A 82 -10.39 -0.09 -14.23
C ALA A 82 -10.09 -1.44 -14.92
N ASN A 83 -10.88 -1.75 -15.96
CA ASN A 83 -10.91 -3.05 -16.62
C ASN A 83 -9.56 -3.56 -17.16
N ALA A 84 -8.61 -2.68 -17.51
CA ALA A 84 -7.30 -3.08 -18.04
C ALA A 84 -6.30 -3.57 -16.96
N CYS A 85 -6.61 -3.40 -15.67
CA CYS A 85 -5.68 -3.71 -14.58
C CYS A 85 -5.23 -5.17 -14.58
N VAL A 86 -6.15 -6.10 -14.81
CA VAL A 86 -5.85 -7.55 -14.77
C VAL A 86 -4.86 -7.91 -15.87
N ASP A 87 -5.10 -7.44 -17.10
CA ASP A 87 -4.23 -7.73 -18.24
C ASP A 87 -2.86 -7.07 -18.07
N ASP A 88 -2.82 -5.80 -17.67
CA ASP A 88 -1.57 -5.05 -17.48
C ASP A 88 -0.69 -5.69 -16.40
N LEU A 89 -1.27 -6.05 -15.25
CA LEU A 89 -0.52 -6.62 -14.14
C LEU A 89 -0.10 -8.07 -14.44
N THR A 90 -0.95 -8.86 -15.11
CA THR A 90 -0.61 -10.22 -15.55
C THR A 90 0.59 -10.20 -16.50
N ASN A 91 0.54 -9.35 -17.53
CA ASN A 91 1.62 -9.23 -18.51
C ASN A 91 2.92 -8.71 -17.87
N THR A 92 2.81 -7.80 -16.89
CA THR A 92 3.97 -7.29 -16.15
C THR A 92 4.65 -8.38 -15.33
N LEU A 93 3.88 -9.21 -14.63
CA LEU A 93 4.44 -10.31 -13.83
C LEU A 93 5.07 -11.40 -14.72
N LEU A 94 4.43 -11.77 -15.83
CA LEU A 94 5.01 -12.70 -16.80
C LEU A 94 6.34 -12.20 -17.34
N TRP A 95 6.42 -10.90 -17.67
CA TRP A 95 7.67 -10.27 -18.07
C TRP A 95 8.72 -10.30 -16.95
N ALA A 96 8.33 -9.99 -15.71
CA ALA A 96 9.24 -9.99 -14.56
C ALA A 96 9.84 -11.39 -14.36
N THR A 97 9.02 -12.44 -14.32
CA THR A 97 9.49 -13.83 -14.22
C THR A 97 10.39 -14.22 -15.39
N ALA A 98 10.08 -13.78 -16.62
CA ALA A 98 10.91 -14.08 -17.79
C ALA A 98 12.29 -13.43 -17.74
N VAL A 99 12.39 -12.22 -17.18
CA VAL A 99 13.65 -11.46 -17.10
C VAL A 99 14.50 -11.91 -15.92
N THR A 100 13.89 -12.16 -14.76
CA THR A 100 14.63 -12.47 -13.53
C THR A 100 14.70 -13.97 -13.21
N GLY A 101 14.00 -14.81 -13.96
CA GLY A 101 13.74 -16.19 -13.58
C GLY A 101 12.81 -16.27 -12.36
N ASN A 102 12.63 -17.50 -11.87
CA ASN A 102 11.81 -17.74 -10.68
C ASN A 102 12.46 -17.16 -9.42
N ASP A 103 13.78 -17.28 -9.29
CA ASP A 103 14.47 -16.93 -8.05
C ASP A 103 14.90 -15.46 -8.03
N GLY A 104 15.08 -14.80 -9.17
CA GLY A 104 15.66 -13.46 -9.23
C GLY A 104 17.19 -13.46 -9.20
N ASP A 105 17.79 -12.39 -9.70
CA ASP A 105 19.23 -12.15 -9.56
C ASP A 105 19.58 -11.92 -8.07
N MET A 106 20.66 -12.54 -7.57
CA MET A 106 21.14 -12.36 -6.19
C MET A 106 21.32 -10.88 -5.82
N THR A 107 21.71 -10.03 -6.78
CA THR A 107 21.86 -8.59 -6.58
C THR A 107 20.52 -7.90 -6.37
N LEU A 108 19.47 -8.32 -7.08
CA LEU A 108 18.13 -7.76 -6.91
C LEU A 108 17.48 -8.28 -5.62
N GLN A 109 17.70 -9.55 -5.28
CA GLN A 109 17.24 -10.13 -4.02
C GLN A 109 17.80 -9.36 -2.82
N SER A 110 19.10 -9.08 -2.81
CA SER A 110 19.73 -8.34 -1.71
C SER A 110 19.21 -6.90 -1.60
N ALA A 111 18.99 -6.23 -2.74
CA ALA A 111 18.39 -4.89 -2.77
C ALA A 111 16.95 -4.88 -2.22
N VAL A 112 16.12 -5.84 -2.64
CA VAL A 112 14.74 -5.98 -2.13
C VAL A 112 14.76 -6.24 -0.62
N GLN A 113 15.63 -7.13 -0.15
CA GLN A 113 15.75 -7.44 1.28
C GLN A 113 16.20 -6.23 2.10
N ASP A 114 17.18 -5.46 1.63
CA ASP A 114 17.66 -4.24 2.29
C ASP A 114 16.55 -3.20 2.45
N VAL A 115 15.73 -3.02 1.41
CA VAL A 115 14.57 -2.13 1.45
C VAL A 115 13.53 -2.61 2.46
N VAL A 116 13.21 -3.91 2.48
CA VAL A 116 12.24 -4.49 3.42
C VAL A 116 12.72 -4.30 4.87
N VAL A 117 14.03 -4.38 5.12
CA VAL A 117 14.60 -4.12 6.45
C VAL A 117 14.53 -2.62 6.79
N THR A 118 14.95 -1.75 5.87
CA THR A 118 15.07 -0.31 6.13
C THR A 118 13.71 0.39 6.21
N ALA A 119 12.78 0.03 5.35
CA ALA A 119 11.42 0.58 5.31
C ALA A 119 10.39 -0.31 6.02
N GLY A 120 10.84 -1.37 6.70
CA GLY A 120 9.97 -2.38 7.34
C GLY A 120 9.06 -1.84 8.43
N ASN A 121 9.42 -0.73 9.06
CA ASN A 121 8.60 -0.08 10.09
C ASN A 121 7.64 0.98 9.53
N VAL A 122 7.73 1.31 8.24
CA VAL A 122 6.82 2.28 7.61
C VAL A 122 5.43 1.67 7.56
N SER A 123 4.46 2.44 8.05
CA SER A 123 3.08 1.99 8.18
C SER A 123 2.10 3.08 7.82
N MET A 124 0.94 2.70 7.28
CA MET A 124 -0.19 3.61 7.14
C MET A 124 -1.05 3.55 8.39
N ILE A 125 -1.35 4.72 8.96
CA ILE A 125 -2.31 4.86 10.06
C ILE A 125 -3.71 4.71 9.49
N GLN A 126 -4.54 3.87 10.11
CA GLN A 126 -5.94 3.69 9.80
C GLN A 126 -6.76 3.56 11.08
N PHE A 127 -8.04 3.92 11.04
CA PHE A 127 -8.97 3.71 12.14
C PHE A 127 -10.00 2.66 11.77
N GLU A 128 -10.10 1.60 12.57
CA GLU A 128 -11.08 0.55 12.32
C GLU A 128 -12.51 1.07 12.46
N ALA A 129 -13.38 0.72 11.50
CA ALA A 129 -14.73 1.25 11.46
C ALA A 129 -15.62 0.80 12.64
N LYS A 130 -15.40 -0.39 13.20
CA LYS A 130 -16.22 -0.94 14.30
C LYS A 130 -15.65 -0.60 15.68
N SER A 131 -14.42 -1.01 15.96
CA SER A 131 -13.79 -0.82 17.26
C SER A 131 -13.25 0.58 17.49
N ARG A 132 -13.12 1.40 16.42
CA ARG A 132 -12.55 2.75 16.48
C ARG A 132 -11.08 2.78 16.91
N GLN A 133 -10.43 1.61 16.95
CA GLN A 133 -9.03 1.47 17.27
C GLN A 133 -8.15 2.01 16.15
N LEU A 134 -7.03 2.61 16.54
CA LEU A 134 -5.94 2.94 15.64
C LEU A 134 -5.25 1.64 15.22
N LEU A 135 -5.04 1.50 13.92
CA LEU A 135 -4.37 0.39 13.26
C LEU A 135 -3.16 0.94 12.49
N LEU A 136 -2.06 0.19 12.54
CA LEU A 136 -0.88 0.42 11.72
C LEU A 136 -0.84 -0.66 10.64
N LEU A 137 -1.05 -0.27 9.39
CA LEU A 137 -0.88 -1.13 8.22
C LEU A 137 0.57 -1.01 7.75
N THR A 138 1.44 -1.87 8.27
CA THR A 138 2.85 -1.94 7.88
C THR A 138 2.98 -2.35 6.41
N LEU A 139 3.75 -1.58 5.63
CA LEU A 139 3.80 -1.71 4.17
C LEU A 139 4.18 -3.13 3.72
N PHE A 140 5.09 -3.78 4.45
CA PHE A 140 5.60 -5.12 4.15
C PHE A 140 5.18 -6.18 5.18
N GLY A 141 4.18 -5.88 6.02
CA GLY A 141 3.75 -6.77 7.10
C GLY A 141 2.98 -8.01 6.65
N SER A 142 2.41 -7.99 5.44
CA SER A 142 1.73 -9.14 4.83
C SER A 142 1.81 -9.11 3.31
N LYS A 143 1.71 -10.29 2.68
CA LYS A 143 1.68 -10.45 1.21
C LYS A 143 0.56 -9.63 0.54
N SER A 144 -0.60 -9.54 1.19
CA SER A 144 -1.78 -8.84 0.69
C SER A 144 -1.64 -7.32 0.63
N ILE A 145 -0.74 -6.75 1.45
CA ILE A 145 -0.46 -5.31 1.48
C ILE A 145 0.80 -4.99 0.70
N ALA A 146 1.76 -5.91 0.66
CA ALA A 146 3.11 -5.64 0.18
C ALA A 146 3.20 -5.13 -1.26
N TYR A 147 2.38 -5.63 -2.20
CA TYR A 147 2.37 -5.08 -3.56
C TYR A 147 2.03 -3.59 -3.55
N THR A 148 1.00 -3.21 -2.80
CA THR A 148 0.66 -1.80 -2.59
C THR A 148 1.72 -1.08 -1.76
N GLY A 149 2.36 -1.76 -0.82
CA GLY A 149 3.51 -1.26 -0.07
C GLY A 149 4.65 -0.82 -1.00
N TRP A 150 5.01 -1.63 -1.99
CA TRP A 150 6.00 -1.28 -3.00
C TRP A 150 5.56 -0.11 -3.88
N MET A 151 4.28 -0.02 -4.24
CA MET A 151 3.74 1.15 -4.96
C MET A 151 3.84 2.44 -4.12
N LEU A 152 3.55 2.37 -2.82
CA LEU A 152 3.64 3.52 -1.91
C LEU A 152 5.08 3.92 -1.63
N LEU A 153 5.98 2.95 -1.49
CA LEU A 153 7.42 3.20 -1.39
C LEU A 153 7.95 3.91 -2.63
N TYR A 154 7.54 3.48 -3.82
CA TYR A 154 7.91 4.17 -5.07
C TYR A 154 7.48 5.64 -5.02
N GLU A 155 6.22 5.92 -4.66
CA GLU A 155 5.72 7.30 -4.53
C GLU A 155 6.49 8.11 -3.49
N TRP A 156 6.95 7.48 -2.40
CA TRP A 156 7.82 8.14 -1.44
C TRP A 156 9.18 8.51 -2.05
N VAL A 157 9.84 7.57 -2.71
CA VAL A 157 11.16 7.78 -3.33
C VAL A 157 11.12 8.85 -4.42
N VAL A 158 10.05 8.92 -5.22
CA VAL A 158 9.90 9.92 -6.29
C VAL A 158 9.29 11.24 -5.82
N GLY A 159 9.02 11.41 -4.52
CA GLY A 159 8.50 12.66 -3.95
C GLY A 159 7.02 12.95 -4.23
N VAL A 160 6.23 11.93 -4.61
CA VAL A 160 4.77 12.03 -4.75
C VAL A 160 4.07 11.89 -3.39
N ARG A 161 4.68 11.17 -2.45
CA ARG A 161 4.24 11.06 -1.05
C ARG A 161 5.38 11.30 -0.10
N GLU A 162 5.02 11.59 1.15
CA GLU A 162 5.97 11.75 2.24
C GLU A 162 5.71 10.68 3.31
N VAL A 163 6.78 10.30 4.00
CA VAL A 163 6.72 9.51 5.23
C VAL A 163 7.07 10.43 6.38
N VAL A 164 6.18 10.51 7.36
CA VAL A 164 6.33 11.37 8.53
C VAL A 164 6.39 10.54 9.80
N ALA A 165 7.11 11.04 10.79
CA ALA A 165 7.12 10.51 12.14
C ALA A 165 6.32 11.43 13.05
N PHE A 166 5.38 10.86 13.80
CA PHE A 166 4.63 11.57 14.83
C PHE A 166 5.26 11.27 16.19
N ALA A 167 5.60 12.33 16.94
CA ALA A 167 6.03 12.24 18.32
C ALA A 167 5.05 13.04 19.17
N GLY A 168 4.44 12.38 20.15
CA GLY A 168 3.69 13.07 21.19
C GLY A 168 4.65 13.70 22.21
N ASP A 169 4.13 14.62 23.02
CA ASP A 169 4.78 15.06 24.24
C ASP A 169 4.81 13.90 25.24
N ALA A 170 6.00 13.41 25.55
CA ALA A 170 6.16 12.40 26.59
C ALA A 170 5.70 13.01 27.92
N ASN A 171 4.61 12.46 28.49
CA ASN A 171 4.01 12.75 29.80
C ASN A 171 2.77 13.68 29.85
N VAL A 172 1.90 13.64 28.84
CA VAL A 172 0.50 14.05 28.99
C VAL A 172 -0.45 12.91 28.64
#